data_AF-A0A8T5TSN1-F1
#
_entry.id   AF-A0A8T5TSN1-F1
#
_cell.length_a   1.000
_cell.length_b   1.000
_cell.length_c   1.000
_cell.angle_alpha   90.00
_cell.angle_beta   90.00
_cell.angle_gamma   90.00
#
_symmetry.space_group_name_H-M   'P 1'
#
loop_
_entity.id
_entity.type
_entity.pdbx_description
1 polymer ?
#
loop_
_entity_poly.entity_id
_entity_poly.type
_entity_poly.pdbx_seq_one_letter_code
_entity_poly.pdbx_strand_id
1 'polypeptide(L)'
;MKLYSVGVRGGLKKIGKADFQEDEVYLIDDSKTMYLWFGSNIAKKRKDISINKANTINDKKDNAANIQIITQNKEYGAFLAIRDALMKGEIKEQNLERRPELKIQFEETLELLEAGISPDLESEITLAAHKLSKKKISYKNLCQLLAEMQLDLNKGPNKASKNEIQRKTQEIFESSSTYEEICWLIAQLNAIANKSSKDS
;
A
#
# COMPACT_ATOMS: atom_id res chain seq x y z
N MET A 1 17.92 3.52 8.24
CA MET A 1 17.72 2.75 6.99
C MET A 1 19.07 2.38 6.37
N LYS A 2 19.20 1.19 5.77
CA LYS A 2 20.41 0.71 5.07
C LYS A 2 20.04 0.22 3.67
N LEU A 3 20.80 0.59 2.65
CA LEU A 3 20.60 0.18 1.25
C LEU A 3 21.76 -0.70 0.77
N TYR A 4 21.43 -1.78 0.07
CA TYR A 4 22.38 -2.71 -0.51
C TYR A 4 22.03 -3.04 -1.95
N SER A 5 23.03 -3.14 -2.83
CA SER A 5 22.89 -3.90 -4.08
C SER A 5 23.12 -5.39 -3.82
N VAL A 6 22.33 -6.23 -4.49
CA VAL A 6 22.38 -7.69 -4.37
C VAL A 6 23.00 -8.28 -5.64
N GLY A 7 24.20 -8.83 -5.48
CA GLY A 7 24.93 -9.50 -6.56
C GLY A 7 24.25 -10.81 -6.97
N VAL A 8 24.63 -11.33 -8.14
CA VAL A 8 24.03 -12.54 -8.76
C VAL A 8 24.01 -13.77 -7.83
N ARG A 9 24.98 -13.88 -6.92
CA ARG A 9 25.09 -14.98 -5.94
C ARG A 9 24.55 -14.62 -4.55
N GLY A 10 23.80 -13.54 -4.40
CA GLY A 10 23.25 -13.08 -3.11
C GLY A 10 24.26 -12.34 -2.23
N GLY A 11 25.42 -11.93 -2.77
CA GLY A 11 26.35 -11.05 -2.07
C GLY A 11 25.74 -9.66 -1.90
N LEU A 12 25.97 -9.01 -0.77
CA LEU A 12 25.46 -7.66 -0.49
C LEU A 12 26.60 -6.65 -0.54
N LYS A 13 26.40 -5.56 -1.26
CA LYS A 13 27.28 -4.39 -1.22
C LYS A 13 26.46 -3.21 -0.69
N LYS A 14 26.88 -2.62 0.43
CA LYS A 14 26.24 -1.39 0.95
C LYS A 14 26.50 -0.26 -0.04
N ILE A 15 25.46 0.49 -0.41
CA ILE A 15 25.54 1.61 -1.35
C ILE A 15 24.80 2.82 -0.79
N GLY A 16 25.15 4.01 -1.29
CA GLY A 16 24.55 5.28 -0.86
C GLY A 16 23.36 5.74 -1.68
N LYS A 17 23.13 5.17 -2.88
CA LYS A 17 22.02 5.49 -3.78
C LYS A 17 21.66 4.28 -4.64
N ALA A 18 20.44 4.24 -5.17
CA ALA A 18 19.99 3.22 -6.12
C ALA A 18 19.46 3.89 -7.39
N ASP A 19 19.92 3.42 -8.54
CA ASP A 19 19.50 3.95 -9.85
C ASP A 19 18.31 3.16 -10.43
N PHE A 20 17.83 2.11 -9.73
CA PHE A 20 16.64 1.29 -10.06
C PHE A 20 16.59 0.77 -11.51
N GLN A 21 17.70 0.21 -12.00
CA GLN A 21 17.79 -0.36 -13.34
C GLN A 21 17.15 -1.75 -13.46
N GLU A 22 16.77 -2.14 -14.68
CA GLU A 22 16.00 -3.36 -14.96
C GLU A 22 16.73 -4.67 -14.64
N ASP A 23 18.05 -4.66 -14.60
CA ASP A 23 18.93 -5.82 -14.34
C ASP A 23 19.49 -5.83 -12.90
N GLU A 24 19.00 -4.93 -12.05
CA GLU A 24 19.45 -4.76 -10.68
C GLU A 24 18.49 -5.35 -9.63
N VAL A 25 19.05 -5.64 -8.47
CA VAL A 25 18.31 -6.11 -7.29
C VAL A 25 18.81 -5.32 -6.09
N TYR A 26 17.88 -4.74 -5.33
CA TYR A 26 18.19 -3.93 -4.17
C TYR A 26 17.53 -4.51 -2.92
N LEU A 27 18.26 -4.49 -1.82
CA LEU A 27 17.74 -4.78 -0.49
C LEU A 27 17.78 -3.49 0.34
N ILE A 28 16.61 -3.04 0.79
CA ILE A 28 16.45 -1.85 1.63
C ILE A 28 15.99 -2.32 3.01
N ASP A 29 16.82 -2.09 4.02
CA ASP A 29 16.52 -2.42 5.41
C ASP A 29 16.13 -1.15 6.18
N ASP A 30 14.84 -1.03 6.49
CA ASP A 30 14.24 0.04 7.28
C ASP A 30 13.96 -0.40 8.74
N SER A 31 14.72 -1.36 9.28
CA SER A 31 14.56 -1.99 10.60
C SER A 31 13.28 -2.82 10.76
N LYS A 32 12.08 -2.24 10.59
CA LYS A 32 10.76 -2.89 10.69
C LYS A 32 10.31 -3.53 9.38
N THR A 33 10.77 -3.03 8.24
CA THR A 33 10.47 -3.57 6.91
C THR A 33 11.74 -3.74 6.11
N MET A 34 11.85 -4.86 5.42
CA MET A 34 12.91 -5.13 4.46
C MET A 34 12.31 -5.19 3.07
N TYR A 35 12.58 -4.18 2.24
CA TYR A 35 12.14 -4.18 0.85
C TYR A 35 13.18 -4.91 0.00
N LEU A 36 12.72 -5.90 -0.76
CA LEU A 36 13.51 -6.56 -1.77
C LEU A 36 12.98 -6.14 -3.14
N TRP A 37 13.65 -5.18 -3.77
CA TRP A 37 13.25 -4.64 -5.06
C TRP A 37 13.94 -5.40 -6.20
N PHE A 38 13.16 -5.77 -7.21
CA PHE A 38 13.62 -6.45 -8.41
C PHE A 38 13.39 -5.59 -9.67
N GLY A 39 14.45 -5.42 -10.44
CA GLY A 39 14.34 -4.98 -11.82
C GLY A 39 13.47 -5.93 -12.65
N SER A 40 12.90 -5.42 -13.73
CA SER A 40 12.01 -6.18 -14.61
C SER A 40 12.73 -7.33 -15.35
N ASN A 41 14.04 -7.21 -15.58
CA ASN A 41 14.88 -8.17 -16.28
C ASN A 41 15.73 -9.05 -15.34
N ILE A 42 15.09 -9.60 -14.30
CA ILE A 42 15.75 -10.50 -13.34
C ILE A 42 15.28 -11.95 -13.51
N ALA A 43 16.23 -12.85 -13.78
CA ALA A 43 15.96 -14.28 -13.87
C ALA A 43 15.41 -14.88 -12.57
N LYS A 44 14.45 -15.82 -12.66
CA LYS A 44 13.80 -16.48 -11.51
C LYS A 44 14.79 -17.00 -10.47
N LYS A 45 15.84 -17.70 -10.91
CA LYS A 45 16.90 -18.22 -10.03
C LYS A 45 17.58 -17.13 -9.18
N ARG A 46 17.81 -15.94 -9.75
CA ARG A 46 18.39 -14.80 -9.02
C ARG A 46 17.38 -14.22 -8.03
N LYS A 47 16.09 -14.20 -8.36
CA LYS A 47 15.02 -13.81 -7.41
C LYS A 47 15.02 -14.74 -6.20
N ASP A 48 15.02 -16.06 -6.43
CA ASP A 48 14.99 -17.07 -5.36
C ASP A 48 16.21 -16.94 -4.42
N ILE A 49 17.41 -16.77 -4.98
CA ILE A 49 18.65 -16.53 -4.20
C ILE A 49 18.53 -15.26 -3.35
N SER A 50 17.97 -14.19 -3.93
CA SER A 50 17.84 -12.91 -3.25
C SER A 50 16.79 -12.95 -2.13
N ILE A 51 15.67 -13.65 -2.34
CA ILE A 51 14.63 -13.88 -1.34
C ILE A 51 15.19 -14.69 -0.17
N ASN A 52 15.88 -15.80 -0.46
CA ASN A 52 16.53 -16.61 0.58
C ASN A 52 17.55 -15.79 1.37
N LYS A 53 18.32 -14.95 0.68
CA LYS A 53 19.28 -14.05 1.34
C LYS A 53 18.59 -13.04 2.26
N ALA A 54 17.48 -12.43 1.84
CA ALA A 54 16.70 -11.51 2.66
C ALA A 54 16.15 -12.22 3.91
N ASN A 55 15.58 -13.42 3.78
CA ASN A 55 15.12 -14.24 4.90
C ASN A 55 16.26 -14.53 5.89
N THR A 56 17.42 -15.01 5.42
CA THR A 56 18.58 -15.30 6.29
C THR A 56 19.08 -14.08 7.07
N ILE A 57 18.96 -12.88 6.50
CA ILE A 57 19.32 -11.64 7.22
C ILE A 57 18.26 -11.33 8.28
N ASN A 58 17.00 -11.50 7.93
CA ASN A 58 15.87 -11.21 8.81
C ASN A 58 15.84 -12.14 10.03
N ASP A 59 16.16 -13.42 9.84
CA ASP A 59 16.23 -14.44 10.90
C ASP A 59 17.31 -14.14 11.95
N LYS A 60 18.29 -13.30 11.60
CA LYS A 60 19.40 -12.90 12.50
C LYS A 60 19.12 -11.60 13.25
N LYS A 61 17.98 -10.96 13.02
CA LYS A 61 17.61 -9.73 13.73
C LYS A 61 16.94 -10.07 15.05
N ASP A 62 17.18 -9.25 16.07
CA ASP A 62 16.47 -9.34 17.35
C ASP A 62 14.95 -9.20 17.17
N ASN A 63 14.54 -8.35 16.22
CA ASN A 63 13.15 -8.18 15.80
C ASN A 63 13.03 -8.47 14.30
N ALA A 64 12.26 -9.51 13.96
CA ALA A 64 11.98 -9.85 12.57
C ALA A 64 11.23 -8.70 11.87
N ALA A 65 11.76 -8.25 10.74
CA ALA A 65 11.13 -7.28 9.86
C ALA A 65 10.10 -7.95 8.95
N ASN A 66 9.08 -7.20 8.52
CA ASN A 66 8.23 -7.62 7.41
C ASN A 66 9.01 -7.53 6.09
N ILE A 67 9.14 -8.63 5.34
CA ILE A 67 9.81 -8.60 4.03
C ILE A 67 8.76 -8.28 2.96
N GLN A 68 9.00 -7.22 2.19
CA GLN A 68 8.14 -6.83 1.07
C GLN A 68 8.90 -6.99 -0.25
N ILE A 69 8.34 -7.79 -1.15
CA ILE A 69 8.87 -7.97 -2.50
C ILE A 69 8.26 -6.90 -3.39
N ILE A 70 9.13 -6.07 -3.97
CA ILE A 70 8.76 -5.00 -4.89
C ILE A 70 9.31 -5.33 -6.27
N THR A 71 8.49 -5.17 -7.31
CA THR A 71 8.93 -5.36 -8.70
C THR A 71 8.86 -4.03 -9.43
N GLN A 72 9.82 -3.79 -10.32
CA GLN A 72 9.86 -2.59 -11.15
C GLN A 72 8.53 -2.37 -11.88
N ASN A 73 8.04 -1.14 -11.89
CA ASN A 73 6.75 -0.69 -12.43
C ASN A 73 5.53 -1.27 -11.69
N LYS A 74 5.74 -1.87 -10.52
CA LYS A 74 4.71 -2.36 -9.59
C LYS A 74 5.05 -1.94 -8.16
N GLU A 75 5.73 -0.81 -8.01
CA GLU A 75 6.02 -0.20 -6.73
C GLU A 75 4.75 0.36 -6.09
N TYR A 76 4.63 0.24 -4.78
CA TYR A 76 3.44 0.67 -4.06
C TYR A 76 3.77 1.14 -2.63
N GLY A 77 2.80 1.82 -2.02
CA GLY A 77 2.81 2.14 -0.59
C GLY A 77 4.01 2.97 -0.15
N ALA A 78 4.50 2.67 1.06
CA ALA A 78 5.63 3.38 1.66
C ALA A 78 6.92 3.28 0.81
N PHE A 79 7.05 2.26 -0.05
CA PHE A 79 8.20 2.15 -0.95
C PHE A 79 8.28 3.33 -1.93
N LEU A 80 7.14 3.78 -2.48
CA LEU A 80 7.12 4.93 -3.41
C LEU A 80 7.66 6.20 -2.76
N ALA A 81 7.32 6.43 -1.48
CA ALA A 81 7.77 7.61 -0.73
C ALA A 81 9.29 7.59 -0.49
N ILE A 82 9.88 6.42 -0.23
CA ILE A 82 11.33 6.32 0.02
C ILE A 82 12.16 6.24 -1.26
N ARG A 83 11.56 5.82 -2.39
CA ARG A 83 12.26 5.64 -3.66
C ARG A 83 12.99 6.92 -4.10
N ASP A 84 12.33 8.07 -4.00
CA ASP A 84 12.91 9.35 -4.40
C ASP A 84 14.15 9.71 -3.57
N ALA A 85 14.10 9.47 -2.26
CA ALA A 85 15.24 9.66 -1.37
C ALA A 85 16.39 8.69 -1.70
N LEU A 86 16.07 7.42 -2.00
CA LEU A 86 17.06 6.41 -2.39
C LEU A 86 17.74 6.75 -3.72
N MET A 87 17.02 7.33 -4.69
CA MET A 87 17.60 7.79 -5.97
C MET A 87 18.54 8.98 -5.78
N LYS A 88 18.17 9.93 -4.90
CA LYS A 88 18.98 11.11 -4.59
C LYS A 88 20.17 10.81 -3.66
N GLY A 89 20.21 9.60 -3.09
CA GLY A 89 21.21 9.20 -2.09
C GLY A 89 21.03 9.87 -0.73
N GLU A 90 19.81 10.35 -0.44
CA GLU A 90 19.43 10.99 0.82
C GLU A 90 19.08 9.94 1.88
N ILE A 91 19.93 8.93 2.05
CA ILE A 91 19.71 7.84 3.01
C ILE A 91 20.10 8.33 4.40
N LYS A 92 19.19 9.09 5.01
CA LYS A 92 19.34 9.50 6.41
C LYS A 92 18.95 8.34 7.32
N GLU A 93 19.58 8.24 8.50
CA GLU A 93 19.08 7.40 9.61
C GLU A 93 17.79 7.94 10.23
N GLN A 94 17.07 8.82 9.51
CA GLN A 94 15.84 9.39 10.00
C GLN A 94 14.79 8.29 10.14
N ASN A 95 14.13 8.29 11.30
CA ASN A 95 12.80 7.75 11.47
C ASN A 95 11.95 8.38 10.36
N LEU A 96 11.81 7.68 9.23
CA LEU A 96 10.73 7.94 8.31
C LEU A 96 9.47 7.70 9.14
N GLU A 97 8.85 8.77 9.61
CA GLU A 97 7.53 8.68 10.20
C GLU A 97 6.65 8.01 9.17
N ARG A 98 6.37 6.73 9.40
CA ARG A 98 5.41 6.00 8.58
C ARG A 98 4.12 6.78 8.69
N ARG A 99 3.44 6.97 7.55
CA ARG A 99 2.06 7.41 7.58
C ARG A 99 1.35 6.52 8.61
N PRO A 100 0.76 7.10 9.67
CA PRO A 100 -0.02 6.31 10.61
C PRO A 100 -1.10 5.60 9.80
N GLU A 101 -1.24 4.28 10.03
CA GLU A 101 -2.36 3.55 9.44
C GLU A 101 -3.66 4.24 9.84
N LEU A 102 -4.56 4.43 8.87
CA LEU A 102 -5.87 5.00 9.19
C LEU A 102 -6.55 4.08 10.21
N LYS A 103 -6.86 4.64 11.37
CA LYS A 103 -7.76 4.02 12.34
C LYS A 103 -9.11 4.70 12.19
N ILE A 104 -10.15 3.92 11.99
CA ILE A 104 -11.51 4.45 11.93
C ILE A 104 -11.85 5.00 13.33
N GLN A 105 -12.00 6.32 13.46
CA GLN A 105 -12.28 7.04 14.71
C GLN A 105 -13.75 6.89 15.13
N PHE A 106 -14.22 5.65 15.25
CA PHE A 106 -15.64 5.36 15.48
C PHE A 106 -16.10 5.80 16.86
N GLU A 107 -15.35 5.49 17.91
CA GLU A 107 -15.70 5.83 19.29
C GLU A 107 -15.77 7.35 19.49
N GLU A 108 -14.77 8.09 19.00
CA GLU A 108 -14.76 9.55 19.04
C GLU A 108 -15.93 10.16 18.25
N THR A 109 -16.23 9.62 17.06
CA THR A 109 -17.39 10.06 16.28
C THR A 109 -18.70 9.82 17.03
N LEU A 110 -18.85 8.69 17.73
CA LEU A 110 -20.03 8.41 18.53
C LEU A 110 -20.18 9.38 19.71
N GLU A 111 -19.09 9.65 20.44
CA GLU A 111 -19.10 10.59 21.57
C GLU A 111 -19.54 11.99 21.15
N LEU A 112 -19.08 12.49 19.99
CA LEU A 112 -19.50 13.78 19.46
C LEU A 112 -21.00 13.81 19.12
N LEU A 113 -21.52 12.73 18.54
CA LEU A 113 -22.95 12.61 18.21
C LEU A 113 -23.82 12.52 19.48
N GLU A 114 -23.37 11.79 20.49
CA GLU A 114 -24.02 11.70 21.79
C GLU A 114 -24.02 13.05 22.53
N ALA A 115 -22.98 13.86 22.33
CA ALA A 115 -22.90 15.25 22.81
C ALA A 115 -23.81 16.22 22.02
N GLY A 116 -24.56 15.75 21.02
CA GLY A 116 -25.49 16.55 20.23
C GLY A 116 -24.85 17.38 19.12
N ILE A 117 -23.58 17.10 18.77
CA ILE A 117 -22.91 17.73 17.63
C ILE A 117 -23.47 17.11 16.35
N SER A 118 -23.90 17.95 15.41
CA SER A 118 -24.45 17.49 14.14
C SER A 118 -23.38 16.74 13.33
N PRO A 119 -23.68 15.57 12.75
CA PRO A 119 -22.74 14.84 11.90
C PRO A 119 -22.35 15.68 10.70
N ASP A 120 -21.05 15.78 10.46
CA ASP A 120 -20.50 16.29 9.21
C ASP A 120 -20.20 15.13 8.24
N LEU A 121 -19.69 15.47 7.05
CA LEU A 121 -19.38 14.46 6.03
C LEU A 121 -18.36 13.43 6.51
N GLU A 122 -17.38 13.84 7.32
CA GLU A 122 -16.38 12.94 7.85
C GLU A 122 -16.99 11.95 8.84
N SER A 123 -17.89 12.42 9.72
CA SER A 123 -18.67 11.58 10.62
C SER A 123 -19.49 10.53 9.85
N GLU A 124 -20.17 10.94 8.77
CA GLU A 124 -20.93 10.02 7.92
C GLU A 124 -20.03 8.94 7.28
N ILE A 125 -18.87 9.34 6.75
CA ILE A 125 -17.90 8.42 6.15
C ILE A 125 -17.36 7.46 7.21
N THR A 126 -17.01 7.95 8.40
CA THR A 126 -16.45 7.15 9.50
C THR A 126 -17.44 6.08 9.97
N LEU A 127 -18.71 6.45 10.19
CA LEU A 127 -19.76 5.49 10.56
C LEU A 127 -19.99 4.43 9.46
N ALA A 128 -20.01 4.86 8.19
CA ALA A 128 -20.19 3.94 7.06
C ALA A 128 -19.00 3.00 6.88
N ALA A 129 -17.77 3.50 7.03
CA ALA A 129 -16.54 2.73 6.98
C ALA A 129 -16.49 1.70 8.10
N HIS A 130 -16.85 2.10 9.33
CA HIS A 130 -16.94 1.19 10.47
C HIS A 130 -17.97 0.09 10.22
N LYS A 131 -19.17 0.45 9.74
CA LYS A 131 -20.21 -0.52 9.40
C LYS A 131 -19.74 -1.51 8.33
N LEU A 132 -19.01 -1.03 7.32
CA LEU A 132 -18.46 -1.86 6.26
C LEU A 132 -17.40 -2.82 6.81
N SER A 133 -16.51 -2.35 7.69
CA SER A 133 -15.44 -3.18 8.26
C SER A 133 -16.00 -4.33 9.11
N LYS A 134 -17.11 -4.10 9.83
CA LYS A 134 -17.80 -5.15 10.63
C LYS A 134 -18.45 -6.24 9.78
N LYS A 135 -18.70 -6.02 8.47
CA LYS A 135 -19.25 -7.04 7.57
C LYS A 135 -18.26 -8.15 7.24
N LYS A 136 -16.96 -7.99 7.55
CA LYS A 136 -15.90 -8.99 7.31
C LYS A 136 -15.86 -9.49 5.86
N ILE A 137 -16.15 -8.59 4.90
CA ILE A 137 -15.93 -8.86 3.48
C ILE A 137 -14.45 -9.17 3.28
N SER A 138 -14.08 -10.14 2.44
CA SER A 138 -12.67 -10.46 2.22
C SER A 138 -11.91 -9.26 1.63
N TYR A 139 -10.64 -9.10 1.97
CA TYR A 139 -9.82 -7.99 1.46
C TYR A 139 -9.82 -7.92 -0.07
N LYS A 140 -9.74 -9.07 -0.74
CA LYS A 140 -9.83 -9.17 -2.21
C LYS A 140 -11.16 -8.64 -2.74
N ASN A 141 -12.28 -9.00 -2.11
CA ASN A 141 -13.60 -8.55 -2.54
C ASN A 141 -13.79 -7.05 -2.27
N LEU A 142 -13.21 -6.51 -1.19
CA LEU A 142 -13.19 -5.06 -0.95
C LEU A 142 -12.35 -4.32 -2.01
N CYS A 143 -11.18 -4.85 -2.39
CA CYS A 143 -10.38 -4.28 -3.46
C CYS A 143 -11.14 -4.25 -4.78
N GLN A 144 -11.90 -5.32 -5.08
CA GLN A 144 -12.75 -5.36 -6.27
C GLN A 144 -13.87 -4.33 -6.20
N LEU A 145 -14.56 -4.24 -5.06
CA LEU A 145 -15.62 -3.24 -4.86
C LEU A 145 -15.09 -1.81 -5.04
N LEU A 146 -13.93 -1.50 -4.46
CA LEU A 146 -13.29 -0.19 -4.64
C LEU A 146 -12.91 0.06 -6.11
N ALA A 147 -12.40 -0.96 -6.81
CA ALA A 147 -12.06 -0.86 -8.24
C ALA A 147 -13.29 -0.55 -9.10
N GLU A 148 -14.39 -1.26 -8.88
CA GLU A 148 -15.66 -1.06 -9.59
C GLU A 148 -16.16 0.37 -9.38
N MET A 149 -16.20 0.84 -8.12
CA MET A 149 -16.64 2.20 -7.79
C MET A 149 -15.76 3.29 -8.42
N GLN A 150 -14.44 3.14 -8.38
CA GLN A 150 -13.52 4.11 -9.01
C GLN A 150 -13.71 4.15 -10.54
N LEU A 151 -13.97 3.01 -11.17
CA LEU A 151 -14.19 2.93 -12.61
C LEU A 151 -15.55 3.50 -13.00
N ASP A 152 -16.60 3.25 -12.22
CA ASP A 152 -17.94 3.80 -12.44
C ASP A 152 -17.96 5.32 -12.33
N LEU A 153 -17.25 5.91 -11.35
CA LEU A 153 -17.11 7.36 -11.25
C LEU A 153 -16.39 7.98 -12.46
N ASN A 154 -15.38 7.29 -12.99
CA ASN A 154 -14.57 7.82 -14.09
C ASN A 154 -15.21 7.64 -15.47
N LYS A 155 -15.93 6.53 -15.70
CA LYS A 155 -16.48 6.19 -17.03
C LYS A 155 -18.00 6.31 -17.11
N GLY A 156 -18.65 6.37 -15.97
CA GLY A 156 -20.09 6.15 -15.82
C GLY A 156 -20.40 4.69 -15.46
N PRO A 157 -21.58 4.46 -14.87
CA PRO A 157 -21.94 3.20 -14.26
C PRO A 157 -21.96 2.04 -15.26
N ASN A 158 -21.38 0.91 -14.87
CA ASN A 158 -21.37 -0.35 -15.64
C ASN A 158 -20.71 -0.26 -17.02
N LYS A 159 -19.87 0.76 -17.29
CA LYS A 159 -19.17 0.89 -18.57
C LYS A 159 -17.79 0.23 -18.60
N ALA A 160 -17.24 -0.15 -17.45
CA ALA A 160 -15.95 -0.80 -17.38
C ALA A 160 -16.03 -2.27 -17.79
N SER A 161 -15.04 -2.73 -18.56
CA SER A 161 -14.94 -4.15 -18.92
C SER A 161 -14.44 -4.99 -17.75
N LYS A 162 -14.72 -6.31 -17.75
CA LYS A 162 -14.24 -7.25 -16.74
C LYS A 162 -12.70 -7.23 -16.58
N ASN A 163 -11.98 -7.13 -17.70
CA ASN A 163 -10.51 -7.08 -17.69
C ASN A 163 -9.99 -5.81 -17.00
N GLU A 164 -10.67 -4.67 -17.18
CA GLU A 164 -10.29 -3.42 -16.53
C GLU A 164 -10.56 -3.45 -15.03
N ILE A 165 -11.71 -3.99 -14.62
CA ILE A 165 -12.04 -4.21 -13.22
C ILE A 165 -11.00 -5.11 -12.57
N GLN A 166 -10.63 -6.22 -13.22
CA GLN A 166 -9.63 -7.15 -12.71
C GLN A 166 -8.24 -6.49 -12.58
N ARG A 167 -7.81 -5.73 -13.60
CA ARG A 167 -6.53 -5.00 -13.54
C ARG A 167 -6.53 -4.01 -12.38
N LYS A 168 -7.61 -3.22 -12.25
CA LYS A 168 -7.71 -2.20 -11.19
C LYS A 168 -7.80 -2.83 -9.80
N THR A 169 -8.50 -3.96 -9.68
CA THR A 169 -8.55 -4.76 -8.45
C THR A 169 -7.15 -5.20 -8.04
N GLN A 170 -6.35 -5.68 -8.99
CA GLN A 170 -4.97 -6.11 -8.72
C GLN A 170 -4.09 -4.94 -8.28
N GLU A 171 -4.19 -3.78 -8.96
CA GLU A 171 -3.47 -2.55 -8.55
C GLU A 171 -3.79 -2.16 -7.09
N ILE A 172 -5.07 -2.19 -6.71
CA ILE A 172 -5.50 -1.85 -5.35
C ILE A 172 -5.06 -2.93 -4.36
N PHE A 173 -5.18 -4.20 -4.72
CA PHE A 173 -4.75 -5.31 -3.86
C PHE A 173 -3.25 -5.27 -3.57
N GLU A 174 -2.46 -4.89 -4.58
CA GLU A 174 -1.02 -4.68 -4.47
C GLU A 174 -0.69 -3.36 -3.76
N SER A 175 -1.63 -2.43 -3.59
CA SER A 175 -1.40 -1.23 -2.79
C SER A 175 -1.16 -1.59 -1.32
N SER A 176 -0.29 -0.88 -0.62
CA SER A 176 -0.11 -1.05 0.85
C SER A 176 -1.28 -0.50 1.67
N SER A 177 -2.48 -0.42 1.11
CA SER A 177 -3.63 0.08 1.86
C SER A 177 -4.09 -0.98 2.86
N THR A 178 -4.45 -0.57 4.06
CA THR A 178 -5.00 -1.48 5.07
C THR A 178 -6.46 -1.83 4.76
N TYR A 179 -6.99 -2.86 5.42
CA TYR A 179 -8.39 -3.21 5.33
C TYR A 179 -9.32 -2.03 5.67
N GLU A 180 -8.97 -1.29 6.72
CA GLU A 180 -9.73 -0.14 7.21
C GLU A 180 -9.65 1.05 6.24
N GLU A 181 -8.48 1.27 5.63
CA GLU A 181 -8.32 2.27 4.57
C GLU A 181 -9.18 1.97 3.35
N ILE A 182 -9.23 0.69 2.90
CA ILE A 182 -10.11 0.30 1.80
C ILE A 182 -11.58 0.50 2.19
N CYS A 183 -11.98 0.12 3.40
CA CYS A 183 -13.34 0.36 3.90
C CYS A 183 -13.70 1.86 3.88
N TRP A 184 -12.77 2.70 4.31
CA TRP A 184 -12.95 4.14 4.36
C TRP A 184 -13.05 4.77 2.97
N LEU A 185 -12.18 4.38 2.04
CA LEU A 185 -12.23 4.84 0.64
C LEU A 185 -13.56 4.46 -0.03
N ILE A 186 -14.05 3.24 0.19
CA ILE A 186 -15.36 2.80 -0.30
C ILE A 186 -16.48 3.67 0.29
N ALA A 187 -16.44 3.94 1.59
CA ALA A 187 -17.43 4.79 2.25
C ALA A 187 -17.41 6.22 1.70
N GLN A 188 -16.21 6.80 1.49
CA GLN A 188 -16.03 8.12 0.91
C GLN A 188 -16.62 8.21 -0.51
N LEU A 189 -16.29 7.25 -1.39
CA LEU A 189 -16.81 7.26 -2.76
C LEU A 189 -18.34 7.15 -2.79
N ASN A 190 -18.94 6.36 -1.89
CA ASN A 190 -20.40 6.28 -1.75
C ASN A 190 -21.01 7.62 -1.32
N ALA A 191 -20.39 8.31 -0.36
CA ALA A 191 -20.86 9.61 0.10
C ALA A 191 -20.83 10.66 -1.04
N ILE A 192 -19.78 10.64 -1.87
CA ILE A 192 -19.66 11.50 -3.04
C ILE A 192 -20.74 11.18 -4.08
N ALA A 193 -20.92 9.90 -4.44
CA ALA A 193 -21.92 9.47 -5.40
C ALA A 193 -23.35 9.87 -4.97
N ASN A 194 -23.67 9.73 -3.68
CA ASN A 194 -24.97 10.10 -3.12
C ASN A 194 -25.22 11.60 -3.04
N LYS A 195 -24.16 12.43 -3.00
CA LYS A 195 -24.31 13.90 -3.10
C LYS A 195 -24.54 14.32 -4.55
N SER A 196 -23.77 13.76 -5.48
CA SER A 196 -23.92 14.07 -6.91
C SER A 196 -25.30 13.73 -7.49
N SER A 197 -26.03 12.79 -6.89
CA SER A 197 -27.39 12.42 -7.29
C SER A 197 -28.50 13.27 -6.66
N LYS A 198 -28.19 14.06 -5.62
CA LYS A 198 -29.14 14.98 -4.98
C LYS A 198 -29.13 16.38 -5.60
N ASP A 199 -28.04 16.74 -6.25
CA ASP A 199 -27.84 18.05 -6.89
C ASP A 199 -28.15 18.04 -8.41
N SER A 200 -28.60 16.90 -8.95
CA SER A 200 -28.96 16.67 -10.36
C SER A 200 -30.44 16.36 -10.53
#